data_AF-A0A2N2I3P2-F1
#
_entry.id   AF-A0A2N2I3P2-F1
#
_cell.length_a   1.000
_cell.length_b   1.000
_cell.length_c   1.000
_cell.angle_alpha   90.00
_cell.angle_beta   90.00
_cell.angle_gamma   90.00
#
_symmetry.space_group_name_H-M   'P 1'
#
loop_
_entity.id
_entity.type
_entity.pdbx_description
1 polymer ?
#
loop_
_entity_poly.entity_id
_entity_poly.type
_entity_poly.pdbx_seq_one_letter_code
_entity_poly.pdbx_strand_id
1 'polypeptide(L)'
;LTLFPFCEVGKVADVLELDISNAAISRAVASGVEGDVIRSAIAALAEPTSTISRSLDQLSIVLGRVTYVAASGFLWCDDADVREMLRSRRQTSDLFVDPSPPGGLLLGLAASIDVVARRCRALGVEVVAEGQVMRARSTIPPAMLDGASRQRSTRPPKKTDKPSRRAPSRKPSKLPPRQ
;
A
#
# COMPACT_ATOMS: atom_id res chain seq x y z
N LEU A 1 10.23 -5.21 10.59
CA LEU A 1 10.63 -6.02 9.41
C LEU A 1 9.59 -5.79 8.33
N THR A 2 9.92 -4.98 7.32
CA THR A 2 9.04 -4.59 6.21
C THR A 2 8.66 -5.76 5.29
N LEU A 3 9.45 -6.85 5.29
CA LEU A 3 9.20 -8.04 4.47
C LEU A 3 8.14 -9.01 5.04
N PHE A 4 7.81 -8.90 6.33
CA PHE A 4 6.96 -9.85 7.05
C PHE A 4 5.64 -10.24 6.32
N PRO A 5 4.96 -9.34 5.58
CA PRO A 5 3.72 -9.69 4.90
C PRO A 5 3.87 -10.68 3.72
N PHE A 6 5.09 -10.87 3.21
CA PHE A 6 5.38 -11.68 2.03
C PHE A 6 6.62 -12.58 2.18
N CYS A 7 7.10 -12.79 3.40
CA CYS A 7 8.18 -13.74 3.70
C CYS A 7 7.80 -14.65 4.87
N GLU A 8 8.27 -15.90 4.82
CA GLU A 8 8.24 -16.81 5.95
C GLU A 8 9.53 -16.64 6.75
N VAL A 9 9.40 -16.43 8.06
CA VAL A 9 10.54 -16.15 8.94
C VAL A 9 11.00 -17.46 9.57
N GLY A 10 12.17 -17.92 9.15
CA GLY A 10 12.92 -18.99 9.81
C GLY A 10 13.89 -18.43 10.84
N LYS A 11 14.26 -19.26 11.82
CA LYS A 11 15.36 -18.96 12.74
C LYS A 11 16.34 -20.12 12.71
N VAL A 12 17.60 -19.83 12.39
CA VAL A 12 18.70 -20.79 12.46
C VAL A 12 19.79 -20.19 13.35
N ALA A 13 19.87 -20.68 14.58
CA ALA A 13 20.78 -20.18 15.62
C ALA A 13 20.70 -18.66 15.81
N ASP A 14 21.74 -17.92 15.39
CA ASP A 14 21.88 -16.47 15.50
C ASP A 14 21.59 -15.71 14.19
N VAL A 15 21.17 -16.42 13.12
CA VAL A 15 20.86 -15.83 11.82
C VAL A 15 19.34 -15.92 11.56
N LEU A 16 18.77 -14.79 11.12
CA LEU A 16 17.39 -14.72 10.65
C LEU A 16 17.35 -15.16 9.18
N GLU A 17 16.61 -16.22 8.88
CA GLU A 17 16.38 -16.68 7.52
C GLU A 17 15.01 -16.19 7.06
N LEU A 18 14.94 -15.64 5.85
CA LEU A 18 13.71 -15.13 5.26
C LEU A 18 13.49 -15.86 3.94
N ASP A 19 12.47 -16.72 3.90
CA ASP A 19 12.08 -17.39 2.66
C ASP A 19 10.97 -16.63 1.96
N ILE A 20 11.15 -16.34 0.67
CA ILE A 20 10.19 -15.62 -0.16
C ILE A 20 9.67 -16.58 -1.23
N SER A 21 8.57 -17.26 -0.90
CA SER A 21 7.89 -18.17 -1.83
C SER A 21 6.94 -17.42 -2.77
N ASN A 22 6.68 -17.99 -3.95
CA ASN A 22 5.72 -17.42 -4.91
C ASN A 22 4.29 -17.36 -4.30
N ALA A 23 3.98 -18.32 -3.41
CA ALA A 23 2.74 -18.32 -2.65
C ALA A 23 2.65 -17.12 -1.69
N ALA A 24 3.75 -16.77 -1.00
CA ALA A 24 3.80 -15.60 -0.12
C ALA A 24 3.63 -14.28 -0.89
N ILE A 25 4.26 -14.16 -2.06
CA ILE A 25 4.08 -12.99 -2.96
C ILE A 25 2.61 -12.88 -3.40
N SER A 26 2.02 -14.00 -3.85
CA SER A 26 0.62 -14.03 -4.31
C SER A 26 -0.35 -13.63 -3.19
N ARG A 27 -0.11 -14.11 -1.96
CA ARG A 27 -0.89 -13.73 -0.77
C ARG A 27 -0.77 -12.23 -0.44
N ALA A 28 0.41 -11.64 -0.60
CA ALA A 28 0.63 -10.24 -0.31
C ALA A 28 0.00 -9.32 -1.37
N VAL A 29 0.08 -9.68 -2.65
CA VAL A 29 -0.65 -8.97 -3.71
C VAL A 29 -2.16 -9.10 -3.45
N ALA A 30 -2.61 -10.30 -3.12
CA ALA A 30 -3.97 -10.56 -2.68
C ALA A 30 -4.30 -10.00 -1.30
N SER A 31 -3.42 -9.29 -0.60
CA SER A 31 -3.77 -8.51 0.61
C SER A 31 -3.78 -7.01 0.35
N GLY A 32 -3.48 -6.60 -0.89
CA GLY A 32 -3.43 -5.21 -1.35
C GLY A 32 -2.02 -4.62 -1.41
N VAL A 33 -0.95 -5.41 -1.26
CA VAL A 33 0.43 -4.92 -1.42
C VAL A 33 0.79 -4.80 -2.89
N GLU A 34 1.38 -3.68 -3.28
CA GLU A 34 1.79 -3.47 -4.67
C GLU A 34 3.09 -4.21 -5.01
N GLY A 35 3.19 -4.73 -6.24
CA GLY A 35 4.38 -5.42 -6.72
C GLY A 35 5.64 -4.56 -6.63
N ASP A 36 5.52 -3.26 -6.91
CA ASP A 36 6.62 -2.30 -6.77
C ASP A 36 7.08 -2.12 -5.32
N VAL A 37 6.15 -2.16 -4.37
CA VAL A 37 6.46 -2.10 -2.93
C VAL A 37 7.20 -3.36 -2.50
N ILE A 38 6.77 -4.54 -2.97
CA ILE A 38 7.47 -5.81 -2.71
C ILE A 38 8.87 -5.78 -3.32
N ARG A 39 8.99 -5.35 -4.58
CA ARG A 39 10.27 -5.22 -5.29
C ARG A 39 11.22 -4.28 -4.56
N SER A 40 10.75 -3.09 -4.17
CA SER A 40 11.55 -2.10 -3.45
C SER A 40 11.99 -2.60 -2.09
N ALA A 41 11.14 -3.35 -1.38
CA ALA A 41 11.48 -3.90 -0.07
C ALA A 41 12.51 -5.03 -0.17
N ILE A 42 12.43 -5.88 -1.19
CA ILE A 42 13.44 -6.92 -1.46
C ILE A 42 14.76 -6.27 -1.84
N ALA A 43 14.74 -5.33 -2.80
CA ALA A 43 15.91 -4.61 -3.28
C ALA A 43 16.67 -3.84 -2.17
N ALA A 44 15.98 -3.46 -1.10
CA ALA A 44 16.60 -2.82 0.06
C ALA A 44 17.49 -3.77 0.89
N LEU A 45 17.34 -5.09 0.72
CA LEU A 45 18.04 -6.11 1.49
C LEU A 45 18.99 -6.94 0.62
N ALA A 46 18.58 -7.24 -0.61
CA ALA A 46 19.38 -7.97 -1.59
C ALA A 46 18.91 -7.67 -3.01
N GLU A 47 19.77 -7.87 -4.00
CA GLU A 47 19.35 -7.80 -5.40
C GLU A 47 18.30 -8.90 -5.69
N PRO A 48 17.12 -8.54 -6.22
CA PRO A 48 16.07 -9.52 -6.47
C PRO A 48 16.49 -10.48 -7.57
N THR A 49 16.26 -11.78 -7.34
CA THR A 49 16.55 -12.80 -8.35
C THR A 49 15.65 -12.63 -9.58
N SER A 50 16.10 -13.14 -10.73
CA SER A 50 15.34 -13.10 -11.98
C SER A 50 13.99 -13.82 -11.88
N THR A 51 13.89 -14.86 -11.05
CA THR A 51 12.65 -15.59 -10.78
C THR A 51 11.62 -14.72 -10.07
N ILE A 52 12.00 -14.04 -8.99
CA ILE A 52 11.09 -13.16 -8.23
C ILE A 52 10.65 -11.98 -9.09
N SER A 53 11.58 -11.39 -9.84
CA SER A 53 11.28 -10.27 -10.74
C SER A 53 10.24 -10.68 -11.78
N ARG A 54 10.41 -11.84 -12.43
CA ARG A 54 9.46 -12.39 -13.39
C ARG A 54 8.10 -12.69 -12.76
N SER A 55 8.06 -13.27 -11.56
CA SER A 55 6.79 -13.51 -10.85
C SER A 55 6.05 -12.21 -10.56
N LEU A 56 6.75 -11.16 -10.11
CA LEU A 56 6.15 -9.85 -9.85
C LEU A 56 5.66 -9.19 -11.14
N ASP A 57 6.40 -9.30 -12.24
CA ASP A 57 5.97 -8.80 -13.54
C ASP A 57 4.70 -9.51 -14.01
N GLN A 58 4.64 -10.85 -13.89
CA GLN A 58 3.46 -11.65 -14.25
C GLN A 58 2.23 -11.27 -13.42
N LEU A 59 2.40 -11.04 -12.12
CA LEU A 59 1.32 -10.62 -11.22
C LEU A 59 0.89 -9.16 -11.44
N SER A 60 1.69 -8.38 -12.15
CA SER A 60 1.38 -6.98 -12.49
C SER A 60 0.64 -6.85 -13.84
N ILE A 61 0.45 -7.95 -14.58
CA ILE A 61 -0.29 -7.95 -15.84
C ILE A 61 -1.78 -7.75 -15.53
N VAL A 62 -2.35 -6.69 -16.10
CA VAL A 62 -3.80 -6.44 -16.07
C VAL A 62 -4.43 -7.20 -17.23
N LEU A 63 -5.13 -8.29 -16.92
CA LEU A 63 -5.93 -9.08 -17.85
C LEU A 63 -7.20 -8.35 -18.27
N GLY A 64 -7.75 -7.48 -17.41
CA GLY A 64 -8.97 -6.76 -17.71
C GLY A 64 -9.36 -5.74 -16.66
N ARG A 65 -10.34 -4.90 -16.99
CA ARG A 65 -10.94 -3.91 -16.10
C ARG A 65 -12.43 -4.15 -15.99
N VAL A 66 -12.95 -3.98 -14.79
CA VAL A 66 -14.38 -4.13 -14.48
C VAL A 66 -14.83 -2.94 -13.64
N THR A 67 -16.05 -2.47 -13.87
CA THR A 67 -16.56 -1.26 -13.21
C THR A 67 -17.60 -1.63 -12.16
N TYR A 68 -17.33 -1.31 -10.91
CA TYR A 68 -18.27 -1.48 -9.82
C TYR A 68 -19.25 -0.30 -9.73
N VAL A 69 -20.54 -0.64 -9.72
CA VAL A 69 -21.65 0.29 -9.52
C VAL A 69 -22.21 0.05 -8.11
N ALA A 70 -21.86 0.95 -7.19
CA ALA A 70 -22.21 0.82 -5.77
C ALA A 70 -23.72 0.79 -5.51
N ALA A 71 -24.50 1.57 -6.27
CA ALA A 71 -25.96 1.65 -6.11
C ALA A 71 -26.69 0.31 -6.35
N SER A 72 -26.12 -0.56 -7.18
CA SER A 72 -26.75 -1.84 -7.57
C SER A 72 -25.96 -3.07 -7.12
N GLY A 73 -24.81 -2.89 -6.45
CA GLY A 73 -23.91 -4.00 -6.10
C GLY A 73 -23.46 -4.79 -7.34
N PHE A 74 -23.34 -4.12 -8.48
CA PHE A 74 -23.10 -4.75 -9.78
C PHE A 74 -21.69 -4.48 -10.27
N LEU A 75 -21.04 -5.50 -10.80
CA LEU A 75 -19.74 -5.43 -11.41
C LEU A 75 -19.90 -5.52 -12.93
N TRP A 76 -19.78 -4.40 -13.62
CA TRP A 76 -19.84 -4.31 -15.06
C TRP A 76 -18.58 -4.90 -15.69
N CYS A 77 -18.76 -5.84 -16.61
CA CYS A 77 -17.66 -6.50 -17.32
C CYS A 77 -17.85 -6.28 -18.82
N ASP A 78 -16.97 -5.50 -19.44
CA ASP A 78 -17.01 -5.26 -20.89
C ASP A 78 -16.48 -6.45 -21.70
N ASP A 79 -15.59 -7.24 -21.08
CA ASP A 79 -15.00 -8.43 -21.68
C ASP A 79 -15.70 -9.71 -21.17
N ALA A 80 -16.23 -10.49 -22.11
CA ALA A 80 -16.91 -11.75 -21.84
C ALA A 80 -15.97 -12.83 -21.28
N ASP A 81 -14.70 -12.84 -21.70
CA ASP A 81 -13.71 -13.81 -21.23
C ASP A 81 -13.33 -13.51 -19.77
N VAL A 82 -13.17 -12.23 -19.42
CA VAL A 82 -12.95 -11.80 -18.03
C VAL A 82 -14.15 -12.15 -17.16
N ARG A 83 -15.37 -11.92 -17.64
CA ARG A 83 -16.61 -12.29 -16.94
C ARG A 83 -16.66 -13.80 -16.66
N GLU A 84 -16.42 -14.63 -17.67
CA GLU A 84 -16.47 -16.08 -17.53
C GLU A 84 -15.34 -16.60 -16.63
N MET A 85 -14.14 -16.01 -16.72
CA MET A 85 -13.04 -16.30 -15.83
C MET A 85 -13.39 -16.01 -14.36
N LEU A 86 -13.94 -14.83 -14.07
CA LEU A 86 -14.32 -14.44 -12.70
C LEU A 86 -15.45 -15.32 -12.14
N ARG A 87 -16.40 -15.72 -12.99
CA ARG A 87 -17.52 -16.58 -12.61
C ARG A 87 -17.10 -18.04 -12.36
N SER A 88 -16.20 -18.58 -13.17
CA SER A 88 -15.81 -20.01 -13.12
C SER A 88 -14.69 -20.32 -12.14
N ARG A 89 -13.81 -19.35 -11.85
CA ARG A 89 -12.69 -19.57 -10.93
C ARG A 89 -13.16 -19.65 -9.49
N ARG A 90 -12.81 -20.75 -8.82
CA ARG A 90 -13.09 -21.01 -7.39
C ARG A 90 -12.69 -19.88 -6.44
N GLN A 91 -11.70 -19.07 -6.82
CA GLN A 91 -11.23 -17.95 -6.00
C GLN A 91 -12.24 -16.80 -5.93
N THR A 92 -13.09 -16.63 -6.94
CA THR A 92 -14.00 -15.48 -7.08
C THR A 92 -15.46 -15.89 -7.28
N SER A 93 -15.74 -17.14 -7.69
CA SER A 93 -17.08 -17.63 -8.00
C SER A 93 -18.06 -17.51 -6.83
N ASP A 94 -17.58 -17.65 -5.59
CA ASP A 94 -18.36 -17.51 -4.35
C ASP A 94 -18.78 -16.06 -4.04
N LEU A 95 -18.16 -15.07 -4.70
CA LEU A 95 -18.47 -13.66 -4.50
C LEU A 95 -19.70 -13.21 -5.30
N PHE A 96 -20.14 -14.02 -6.27
CA PHE A 96 -21.15 -13.62 -7.23
C PHE A 96 -22.43 -14.44 -7.09
N VAL A 97 -23.57 -13.80 -7.39
CA VAL A 97 -24.87 -14.47 -7.46
C VAL A 97 -24.97 -15.21 -8.80
N ASP A 98 -25.46 -16.45 -8.76
CA ASP A 98 -25.78 -17.24 -9.94
C ASP A 98 -27.29 -17.51 -9.99
N PRO A 99 -28.01 -17.14 -11.07
CA PRO A 99 -27.53 -16.50 -12.30
C PRO A 99 -27.24 -15.00 -12.18
N SER A 100 -26.15 -14.55 -12.82
CA SER A 100 -25.82 -13.13 -13.00
C SER A 100 -26.23 -12.60 -14.39
N PRO A 101 -26.56 -11.30 -14.53
CA PRO A 101 -26.87 -10.67 -15.82
C PRO A 101 -25.76 -10.85 -16.88
N PRO A 102 -26.07 -10.76 -18.18
CA PRO A 102 -25.09 -10.99 -19.26
C PRO A 102 -24.02 -9.90 -19.38
N GLY A 103 -24.28 -8.68 -18.89
CA GLY A 103 -23.33 -7.54 -18.94
C GLY A 103 -22.37 -7.44 -17.75
N GLY A 104 -22.35 -8.42 -16.85
CA GLY A 104 -21.52 -8.35 -15.65
C GLY A 104 -21.85 -9.40 -14.61
N LEU A 105 -21.52 -9.11 -13.36
CA LEU A 105 -21.68 -10.00 -12.22
C LEU A 105 -22.34 -9.26 -11.06
N LEU A 106 -23.40 -9.85 -10.49
CA LEU A 106 -24.02 -9.34 -9.27
C LEU A 106 -23.22 -9.85 -8.07
N LEU A 107 -22.86 -8.95 -7.16
CA LEU A 107 -22.21 -9.34 -5.91
C LEU A 107 -23.21 -10.03 -4.98
N GLY A 108 -22.75 -11.08 -4.31
CA GLY A 108 -23.49 -11.70 -3.22
C GLY A 108 -23.60 -10.76 -2.02
N LEU A 109 -24.65 -10.92 -1.20
CA LEU A 109 -24.92 -10.06 -0.04
C LEU A 109 -23.79 -10.03 0.99
N ALA A 110 -22.98 -11.09 1.06
CA ALA A 110 -21.83 -11.20 1.96
C ALA A 110 -20.52 -10.66 1.36
N ALA A 111 -20.50 -10.33 0.06
CA ALA A 111 -19.30 -9.89 -0.63
C ALA A 111 -19.10 -8.37 -0.46
N SER A 112 -18.06 -7.98 0.25
CA SER A 112 -17.63 -6.58 0.32
C SER A 112 -16.78 -6.21 -0.89
N ILE A 113 -16.87 -4.94 -1.32
CA ILE A 113 -16.12 -4.44 -2.47
C ILE A 113 -14.60 -4.56 -2.28
N ASP A 114 -14.08 -4.40 -1.06
CA ASP A 114 -12.66 -4.58 -0.77
C ASP A 114 -12.20 -6.03 -0.99
N VAL A 115 -13.04 -7.01 -0.66
CA VAL A 115 -12.74 -8.43 -0.90
C VAL A 115 -12.81 -8.74 -2.39
N VAL A 116 -13.79 -8.20 -3.11
CA VAL A 116 -13.91 -8.35 -4.57
C VAL A 116 -12.70 -7.76 -5.27
N ALA A 117 -12.36 -6.49 -5.02
CA ALA A 117 -11.21 -5.81 -5.61
C ALA A 117 -9.90 -6.59 -5.38
N ARG A 118 -9.75 -7.12 -4.18
CA ARG A 118 -8.60 -7.93 -3.78
C ARG A 118 -8.50 -9.26 -4.53
N ARG A 119 -9.59 -10.04 -4.60
CA ARG A 119 -9.58 -11.34 -5.28
C ARG A 119 -9.51 -11.19 -6.81
N CYS A 120 -10.19 -10.19 -7.38
CA CYS A 120 -10.07 -9.83 -8.79
C CYS A 120 -8.62 -9.45 -9.14
N ARG A 121 -7.96 -8.65 -8.31
CA ARG A 121 -6.56 -8.25 -8.54
C ARG A 121 -5.59 -9.42 -8.50
N ALA A 122 -5.81 -10.41 -7.63
CA ALA A 122 -5.00 -11.63 -7.60
C ALA A 122 -5.08 -12.42 -8.93
N LEU A 123 -6.12 -12.18 -9.74
CA LEU A 123 -6.30 -12.73 -11.06
C LEU A 123 -5.88 -11.77 -12.20
N GLY A 124 -5.30 -10.61 -11.88
CA GLY A 124 -4.94 -9.60 -12.86
C GLY A 124 -6.12 -8.75 -13.32
N VAL A 125 -7.24 -8.69 -12.60
CA VAL A 125 -8.40 -7.86 -12.96
C VAL A 125 -8.47 -6.64 -12.05
N GLU A 126 -8.50 -5.44 -12.64
CA GLU A 126 -8.67 -4.19 -11.90
C GLU A 126 -10.15 -3.84 -11.75
N VAL A 127 -10.57 -3.53 -10.51
CA VAL A 127 -11.91 -3.06 -10.22
C VAL A 127 -11.90 -1.53 -10.18
N VAL A 128 -12.77 -0.88 -10.94
CA VAL A 128 -12.95 0.58 -10.98
C VAL A 128 -14.24 0.92 -10.27
N ALA A 129 -14.22 1.81 -9.28
CA ALA A 129 -15.44 2.39 -8.70
C ALA A 129 -15.36 3.92 -8.79
N GLU A 130 -16.46 4.56 -9.17
CA GLU A 130 -16.55 6.03 -9.25
C GLU A 130 -15.45 6.64 -10.15
N GLY A 131 -15.06 5.93 -11.21
CA GLY A 131 -14.02 6.35 -12.15
C GLY A 131 -12.58 6.21 -11.60
N GLN A 132 -12.39 5.64 -10.42
CA GLN A 132 -11.08 5.38 -9.82
C GLN A 132 -10.83 3.87 -9.72
N VAL A 133 -9.60 3.45 -10.03
CA VAL A 133 -9.20 2.05 -9.79
C VAL A 133 -9.18 1.82 -8.27
N MET A 134 -10.08 0.97 -7.79
CA MET A 134 -10.14 0.56 -6.39
C MET A 134 -8.92 -0.29 -6.08
N ARG A 135 -7.98 0.34 -5.39
CA ARG A 135 -6.89 -0.37 -4.72
C ARG A 135 -7.41 -0.80 -3.36
N ALA A 136 -7.62 -2.10 -3.17
CA ALA A 136 -8.02 -2.65 -1.88
C ALA A 136 -7.09 -2.09 -0.79
N ARG A 137 -7.65 -1.48 0.25
CA ARG A 137 -6.85 -1.01 1.39
C ARG A 137 -6.08 -2.20 1.95
N SER A 138 -4.77 -2.05 2.07
CA SER A 138 -3.94 -3.08 2.67
C SER A 138 -4.48 -3.40 4.05
N THR A 139 -4.76 -4.68 4.33
CA THR A 139 -5.14 -5.13 5.69
C THR A 139 -3.93 -5.23 6.62
N ILE A 140 -2.75 -4.83 6.16
CA ILE A 140 -1.54 -4.77 6.96
C ILE A 140 -1.61 -3.49 7.80
N PRO A 141 -1.45 -3.56 9.14
CA PRO A 141 -1.50 -2.39 9.99
C PRO A 141 -0.46 -1.34 9.55
N PRO A 142 -0.83 -0.05 9.52
CA PRO A 142 -0.01 1.03 8.93
C PRO A 142 1.38 1.16 9.57
N ALA A 143 1.55 0.76 10.83
CA ALA A 143 2.83 0.76 11.53
C ALA A 143 3.92 -0.11 10.86
N MET A 144 3.54 -1.04 9.96
CA MET A 144 4.49 -1.89 9.23
C MET A 144 4.91 -1.32 7.87
N LEU A 145 4.19 -0.35 7.33
CA LEU A 145 4.45 0.28 6.01
C LEU A 145 5.23 1.60 6.12
N ASP A 146 5.36 2.17 7.32
CA ASP A 146 6.03 3.46 7.60
C ASP A 146 7.58 3.46 7.42
N GLY A 147 8.14 2.50 6.68
CA GLY A 147 9.55 2.45 6.33
C GLY A 147 9.95 3.27 5.11
N ALA A 148 9.01 3.68 4.25
CA ALA A 148 9.33 4.24 2.93
C ALA A 148 8.44 5.44 2.54
N SER A 149 8.22 6.39 3.45
CA SER A 149 7.74 7.75 3.09
C SER A 149 7.82 8.69 4.30
N ARG A 150 9.00 8.89 4.89
CA ARG A 150 9.24 10.15 5.60
C ARG A 150 9.59 11.21 4.57
N GLN A 151 8.53 11.83 4.04
CA GLN A 151 8.64 13.17 3.48
C GLN A 151 9.51 14.01 4.43
N ARG A 152 10.53 14.61 3.83
CA ARG A 152 11.49 15.53 4.42
C ARG A 152 10.72 16.75 4.92
N SER A 153 10.13 16.65 6.12
CA SER A 153 9.50 17.79 6.79
C SER A 153 10.61 18.74 7.22
N THR A 154 10.71 19.86 6.50
CA THR A 154 11.55 21.00 6.83
C THR A 154 11.04 21.64 8.12
N ARG A 155 11.42 21.08 9.26
CA ARG A 155 11.25 21.74 10.56
C ARG A 155 12.32 22.83 10.66
N PRO A 156 11.96 24.12 10.82
CA PRO A 156 12.96 25.16 10.98
C PRO A 156 13.69 24.98 12.33
N PRO A 157 14.99 25.32 12.40
CA PRO A 157 15.77 25.09 13.61
C PRO A 157 15.28 25.97 14.76
N LYS A 158 15.21 25.34 15.93
CA LYS A 158 14.88 25.94 17.22
C LYS A 158 15.93 27.01 17.54
N LYS A 159 15.54 28.29 17.64
CA LYS A 159 16.42 29.36 18.12
C LYS A 159 16.85 29.06 19.55
N THR A 160 18.14 28.76 19.72
CA THR A 160 18.84 28.75 21.00
C THR A 160 19.19 30.20 21.35
N ASP A 161 18.46 30.80 22.28
CA ASP A 161 18.85 32.07 22.88
C ASP A 161 20.05 31.84 23.80
N LYS A 162 21.19 32.45 23.44
CA LYS A 162 22.37 32.58 24.29
C LYS A 162 22.30 33.90 25.08
N PRO A 163 22.92 33.94 26.28
CA PRO A 163 22.74 35.04 27.24
C PRO A 163 23.49 36.30 26.81
N SER A 164 22.81 37.44 26.96
CA SER A 164 23.34 38.78 26.71
C SER A 164 24.48 39.11 27.68
N ARG A 165 25.68 39.30 27.13
CA ARG A 165 26.88 39.79 27.82
C ARG A 165 26.86 41.32 27.88
N ARG A 166 27.11 41.83 29.08
CA ARG A 166 27.58 43.17 29.49
C ARG A 166 28.18 44.05 28.38
N ALA A 167 27.79 45.33 28.40
CA ALA A 167 28.58 46.45 27.85
C ALA A 167 28.95 47.44 28.98
N PRO A 168 30.16 48.06 28.96
CA PRO A 168 30.63 48.97 30.00
C PRO A 168 30.54 50.46 29.65
N SER A 169 30.34 51.25 30.71
CA SER A 169 30.83 52.63 31.01
C SER A 169 30.71 53.78 29.99
N ARG A 170 30.13 54.90 30.43
CA ARG A 170 30.82 56.21 30.58
C ARG A 170 29.92 57.27 31.28
N LYS A 171 30.44 57.89 32.35
CA LYS A 171 30.03 59.17 32.99
C LYS A 171 30.73 60.36 32.24
N PRO A 172 30.65 61.67 32.63
CA PRO A 172 29.82 62.43 33.60
C PRO A 172 29.30 63.81 33.10
N SER A 173 28.43 64.48 33.88
CA SER A 173 28.41 65.97 34.13
C SER A 173 27.30 66.29 35.16
N LYS A 174 27.61 66.69 36.41
CA LYS A 174 27.83 68.05 36.97
C LYS A 174 26.73 69.08 36.66
N LEU A 175 25.98 69.50 37.70
CA LEU A 175 25.52 70.88 38.02
C LEU A 175 24.81 70.88 39.42
N PRO A 176 24.66 72.02 40.12
CA PRO A 176 24.93 72.20 41.55
C PRO A 176 23.65 72.39 42.41
N PRO A 177 23.74 72.53 43.75
CA PRO A 177 22.56 72.59 44.61
C PRO A 177 21.97 74.00 44.65
N ARG A 178 20.64 74.08 44.78
CA ARG A 178 19.94 75.28 45.24
C ARG A 178 19.24 74.98 46.56
N GLN A 179 19.28 76.03 47.38
CA GLN A 179 18.97 76.15 48.81
C GLN A 179 17.59 75.63 49.22
#